data_AF-A0A9E4ZW78-F1
#
_entry.id   AF-A0A9E4ZW78-F1
#
_cell.length_a   1.000
_cell.length_b   1.000
_cell.length_c   1.000
_cell.angle_alpha   90.00
_cell.angle_beta   90.00
_cell.angle_gamma   90.00
#
_symmetry.space_group_name_H-M   'P 1'
#
loop_
_entity.id
_entity.type
_entity.pdbx_description
1 polymer ?
#
loop_
_entity_poly.entity_id
_entity_poly.type
_entity_poly.pdbx_seq_one_letter_code
_entity_poly.pdbx_strand_id
1 'polypeptide(L)' 'MKVEWKNEDLKSELIMNTLEYLSRNQNVSIKDLADYTGQEYILIAFLMQDLENKGIINSEKVFNLNK' A
#
# COMPACT_ATOMS: atom_id res chain seq x y z
N MET A 1 -9.75 -13.15 -0.56
CA MET A 1 -10.85 -12.41 0.11
C MET A 1 -10.89 -11.03 -0.53
N LYS A 2 -12.04 -10.51 -0.95
CA LYS A 2 -12.15 -9.22 -1.64
C LYS A 2 -12.56 -8.16 -0.61
N VAL A 3 -11.72 -7.17 -0.35
CA VAL A 3 -12.09 -6.05 0.53
C VAL A 3 -13.03 -5.14 -0.26
N GLU A 4 -14.27 -5.02 0.19
CA GLU A 4 -15.22 -4.05 -0.36
C GLU A 4 -15.05 -2.73 0.37
N TRP A 5 -14.58 -1.73 -0.37
CA TRP A 5 -14.44 -0.37 0.14
C TRP A 5 -15.82 0.29 0.17
N LYS A 6 -16.28 0.67 1.36
CA LYS A 6 -17.59 1.33 1.53
C LYS A 6 -17.58 2.80 1.06
N ASN A 7 -16.39 3.38 0.93
CA ASN A 7 -16.19 4.77 0.54
C ASN A 7 -15.00 4.85 -0.43
N GLU A 8 -15.28 5.21 -1.68
CA GLU A 8 -14.26 5.30 -2.74
C GLU A 8 -13.36 6.54 -2.60
N ASP A 9 -13.82 7.62 -1.94
CA ASP A 9 -12.99 8.80 -1.68
C ASP A 9 -11.90 8.47 -0.66
N LEU A 10 -12.26 7.80 0.44
CA LEU A 10 -11.29 7.35 1.46
C LEU A 10 -10.27 6.37 0.89
N LYS A 11 -10.71 5.49 -0.02
CA LYS A 11 -9.81 4.58 -0.72
C LYS A 11 -8.85 5.33 -1.65
N SER A 12 -9.35 6.33 -2.37
CA SER A 12 -8.53 7.16 -3.26
C SER A 12 -7.48 7.95 -2.48
N GLU A 13 -7.86 8.52 -1.33
CA GLU A 13 -6.95 9.20 -0.41
C GLU A 13 -5.89 8.24 0.13
N LEU A 14 -6.27 7.04 0.57
CA LEU A 14 -5.33 6.04 1.06
C LEU A 14 -4.33 5.61 -0.03
N ILE A 15 -4.79 5.46 -1.28
CA ILE A 15 -3.92 5.18 -2.43
C ILE A 15 -2.92 6.33 -2.61
N MET A 16 -3.38 7.58 -2.62
CA MET A 16 -2.51 8.74 -2.81
C MET A 16 -1.44 8.82 -1.72
N ASN A 17 -1.84 8.70 -0.45
CA ASN A 17 -0.93 8.73 0.68
C ASN A 17 0.11 7.60 0.62
N THR A 18 -0.33 6.40 0.24
CA THR A 18 0.55 5.23 0.06
C THR A 18 1.56 5.47 -1.05
N LEU A 19 1.12 5.91 -2.24
CA LEU A 19 2.01 6.17 -3.37
C LEU A 19 2.98 7.31 -3.11
N GLU A 20 2.53 8.37 -2.44
CA GLU A 20 3.40 9.47 -2.01
C GLU A 20 4.50 8.96 -1.09
N TYR A 21 4.16 8.16 -0.08
CA TYR A 21 5.13 7.59 0.84
C TYR A 21 6.16 6.71 0.11
N LEU A 22 5.71 5.87 -0.81
CA LEU A 22 6.58 5.01 -1.63
C LEU A 22 7.49 5.80 -2.58
N SER A 23 7.04 6.96 -3.06
CA SER A 23 7.86 7.81 -3.94
C SER A 23 9.04 8.45 -3.21
N ARG A 24 8.95 8.60 -1.89
CA ARG A 24 9.94 9.28 -1.05
C ARG A 24 10.84 8.31 -0.27
N ASN A 25 10.43 7.05 -0.15
CA ASN A 25 11.11 6.05 0.69
C ASN A 25 11.45 4.80 -0.13
N GLN A 26 12.61 4.21 0.14
CA GLN A 26 13.03 2.95 -0.47
C GLN A 26 12.95 1.82 0.57
N ASN A 27 12.73 0.58 0.12
CA ASN A 27 12.67 -0.61 0.97
C ASN A 27 11.59 -0.52 2.06
N VAL A 28 10.41 -0.03 1.69
CA VAL A 28 9.30 0.18 2.61
C VAL A 28 8.61 -1.15 2.90
N SER A 29 8.35 -1.46 4.17
CA SER A 29 7.55 -2.62 4.55
C SER A 29 6.05 -2.30 4.61
N ILE A 30 5.19 -3.33 4.57
CA ILE A 30 3.73 -3.15 4.74
C ILE A 30 3.43 -2.57 6.12
N LYS A 31 4.24 -2.91 7.12
CA LYS A 31 4.11 -2.39 8.48
C LYS A 31 4.39 -0.88 8.52
N ASP A 32 5.43 -0.41 7.86
CA ASP A 32 5.75 1.03 7.80
C ASP A 32 4.62 1.83 7.16
N LEU A 33 4.01 1.28 6.11
CA LEU A 33 2.83 1.88 5.47
C LEU A 33 1.60 1.87 6.37
N ALA A 34 1.37 0.78 7.11
CA ALA A 34 0.28 0.69 8.08
C ALA A 34 0.43 1.73 9.19
N ASP A 35 1.63 1.85 9.75
CA ASP A 35 1.96 2.83 10.79
C ASP A 35 1.83 4.28 10.24
N TYR A 36 2.29 4.55 9.02
CA TYR A 36 2.18 5.86 8.37
C TYR A 36 0.73 6.26 8.07
N THR A 37 -0.07 5.34 7.55
CA THR A 37 -1.46 5.60 7.14
C THR A 37 -2.47 5.48 8.29
N GLY A 38 -2.02 5.00 9.46
CA GLY A 38 -2.89 4.68 10.60
C GLY A 38 -3.89 3.56 10.31
N GLN A 39 -3.59 2.70 9.34
CA GLN A 39 -4.48 1.62 8.91
C GLN A 39 -4.01 0.26 9.40
N GLU A 40 -4.89 -0.72 9.40
CA GLU A 40 -4.53 -2.09 9.72
C GLU A 40 -3.58 -2.68 8.66
N TYR A 41 -2.59 -3.46 9.12
CA TYR A 41 -1.63 -4.15 8.25
C TYR A 41 -2.31 -4.90 7.10
N ILE A 42 -3.38 -5.63 7.41
CA ILE A 42 -4.07 -6.46 6.41
C ILE A 42 -4.73 -5.63 5.32
N LEU A 43 -5.23 -4.44 5.65
CA LEU A 43 -5.82 -3.52 4.69
C LEU A 43 -4.76 -3.00 3.72
N ILE A 44 -3.59 -2.62 4.24
CA ILE A 44 -2.47 -2.17 3.43
C ILE A 44 -1.91 -3.31 2.58
N ALA A 45 -1.81 -4.52 3.12
CA ALA A 45 -1.41 -5.70 2.34
C ALA A 45 -2.33 -5.92 1.13
N PHE A 46 -3.65 -5.85 1.34
CA PHE A 46 -4.62 -5.96 0.24
C PHE A 46 -4.51 -4.81 -0.76
N LEU A 47 -4.34 -3.59 -0.27
CA LEU A 47 -4.16 -2.42 -1.13
C LEU A 47 -2.92 -2.56 -2.03
N MET A 48 -1.79 -2.94 -1.45
CA MET A 48 -0.53 -3.09 -2.18
C MET A 48 -0.62 -4.20 -3.23
N GLN A 49 -1.27 -5.32 -2.90
CA GLN A 49 -1.54 -6.37 -3.88
C GLN A 49 -2.45 -5.89 -5.03
N ASP A 50 -3.48 -5.09 -4.74
CA ASP A 50 -4.36 -4.51 -5.78
C ASP A 50 -3.60 -3.53 -6.69
N LEU A 51 -2.76 -2.67 -6.12
CA LEU A 51 -1.92 -1.73 -6.88
C LEU A 51 -0.90 -2.45 -7.77
N GLU A 52 -0.31 -3.54 -7.28
CA GLU A 52 0.60 -4.39 -8.07
C GLU A 52 -0.12 -5.11 -9.20
N ASN A 53 -1.28 -5.72 -8.93
CA ASN A 53 -2.10 -6.37 -9.95
C ASN A 53 -2.55 -5.41 -11.06
N LYS A 54 -2.68 -4.11 -10.73
CA LYS A 54 -2.98 -3.03 -11.69
C LYS A 54 -1.75 -2.49 -12.41
N GLY A 55 -0.55 -2.95 -12.06
CA GLY A 55 0.72 -2.48 -12.64
C GLY A 55 1.12 -1.06 -12.22
N ILE A 56 0.51 -0.52 -11.16
CA ILE A 56 0.80 0.84 -10.65
C ILE A 56 2.13 0.83 -9.88
N ILE A 57 2.39 -0.23 -9.14
CA ILE A 57 3.63 -0.43 -8.39
C ILE A 57 4.28 -1.76 -8.77
N ASN A 58 5.57 -1.89 -8.46
CA ASN A 58 6.29 -3.16 -8.50
C ASN A 58 6.74 -3.49 -7.07
N SER A 59 6.13 -4.51 -6.47
CA SER A 59 6.35 -4.85 -5.07
C SER A 59 7.79 -5.33 -4.83
N GLU A 60 8.44 -6.02 -5.76
CA GLU A 60 9.84 -6.46 -5.62
C GLU A 60 10.84 -5.29 -5.50
N LYS A 61 10.54 -4.16 -6.14
CA LYS A 61 11.36 -2.93 -6.04
C LYS A 61 11.06 -2.11 -4.79
N VAL A 62 9.85 -2.23 -4.26
CA VAL A 62 9.35 -1.44 -3.13
C VAL A 62 9.60 -2.16 -1.79
N PHE A 63 9.31 -3.46 -1.74
CA PHE A 63 9.58 -4.35 -0.63
C PHE A 63 10.87 -5.11 -0.89
N ASN A 64 11.95 -4.69 -0.26
CA ASN A 64 13.10 -5.58 -0.14
C ASN A 64 12.77 -6.64 0.92
N LEU A 65 12.11 -7.73 0.53
CA LEU A 65 11.80 -8.86 1.42
C LEU A 65 13.05 -9.70 1.78
N ASN A 66 14.26 -9.26 1.40
CA ASN A 66 15.52 -9.99 1.53
C ASN A 66 16.55 -9.33 2.46
N LYS A 67 16.16 -8.82 3.63
CA LYS A 67 17.11 -8.56 4.72
C LYS A 67 16.56 -8.94 6.09
#